data_AF-A0A0P1GKS6-F1
#
_entry.id   AF-A0A0P1GKS6-F1
#
_cell.length_a   1.000
_cell.length_b   1.000
_cell.length_c   1.000
_cell.angle_alpha   90.00
_cell.angle_beta   90.00
_cell.angle_gamma   90.00
#
_symmetry.space_group_name_H-M   'P 1'
#
loop_
_entity.id
_entity.type
_entity.pdbx_description
1 polymer ?
#
loop_
_entity_poly.entity_id
_entity_poly.type
_entity_poly.pdbx_seq_one_letter_code
_entity_poly.pdbx_strand_id
1 'polypeptide(L)'
;MRYITAIYLTLACTLSACDMAGHGFRGLTATRIQIGEMHFTMRAAGDQVEAIRTNTMARPRMDRVSFLAGSAIEAMTGCRVHKIGGDVAVALAELKCPRGRDLSALALGGTYRCLPQGEQGSSSLCLKLD
;
A
#
# COMPACT_ATOMS: atom_id res chain seq x y z
N MET A 1 -22.72 -12.86 -30.44
CA MET A 1 -21.48 -13.37 -29.81
C MET A 1 -20.29 -12.42 -29.93
N ARG A 2 -19.89 -11.93 -31.12
CA ARG A 2 -18.73 -11.01 -31.28
C ARG A 2 -18.83 -9.68 -30.50
N TYR A 3 -20.03 -9.14 -30.36
CA TYR A 3 -20.28 -7.91 -29.58
C TYR A 3 -20.27 -8.15 -28.07
N ILE A 4 -20.73 -9.32 -27.62
CA ILE A 4 -20.72 -9.68 -26.20
C ILE A 4 -19.29 -9.87 -25.71
N THR A 5 -18.43 -10.53 -26.51
CA THR A 5 -17.00 -10.63 -26.19
C THR A 5 -16.31 -9.27 -26.24
N ALA A 6 -16.65 -8.39 -27.18
CA ALA A 6 -16.10 -7.03 -27.22
C ALA A 6 -16.51 -6.19 -25.99
N ILE A 7 -17.77 -6.29 -25.54
CA ILE A 7 -18.27 -5.63 -24.33
C ILE A 7 -17.55 -6.16 -23.10
N TYR A 8 -17.44 -7.49 -22.95
CA TYR A 8 -16.74 -8.11 -21.82
C TYR A 8 -15.25 -7.72 -21.79
N LEU A 9 -14.58 -7.69 -22.94
CA LEU A 9 -13.17 -7.31 -23.03
C LEU A 9 -12.96 -5.83 -22.67
N THR A 10 -13.83 -4.95 -23.18
CA THR A 10 -13.77 -3.51 -22.86
C THR A 10 -14.02 -3.28 -21.37
N LEU A 11 -15.02 -3.95 -20.79
CA LEU A 11 -15.32 -3.85 -19.37
C LEU A 11 -14.14 -4.36 -18.52
N ALA A 12 -13.60 -5.53 -18.82
CA ALA A 12 -12.44 -6.09 -18.11
C ALA A 12 -11.22 -5.15 -18.14
N CYS A 13 -10.98 -4.48 -19.27
CA CYS A 13 -9.87 -3.53 -19.42
C CYS A 13 -10.07 -2.24 -18.60
N THR A 14 -11.32 -1.77 -18.47
CA THR A 14 -11.60 -0.59 -17.64
C THR A 14 -11.51 -0.85 -16.14
N LEU A 15 -11.78 -2.08 -15.67
CA LEU A 15 -11.70 -2.41 -14.24
C LEU A 15 -10.25 -2.51 -13.72
N SER A 16 -9.28 -2.89 -14.57
CA SER A 16 -7.88 -2.98 -14.14
C SER A 16 -7.21 -1.61 -13.96
N ALA A 17 -7.80 -0.53 -14.48
CA ALA A 17 -7.27 0.83 -14.36
C ALA A 17 -7.52 1.48 -12.97
N CYS A 18 -8.28 0.83 -12.09
CA CYS A 18 -8.71 1.42 -10.82
C CYS A 18 -7.63 1.43 -9.70
N ASP A 19 -6.52 0.71 -9.86
CA ASP A 19 -5.35 0.70 -8.96
C ASP A 19 -4.11 1.26 -9.68
N MET A 20 -4.26 2.46 -10.26
CA MET A 20 -3.20 3.12 -11.01
C MET A 20 -2.25 3.87 -10.06
N ALA A 21 -0.95 3.58 -10.17
CA ALA A 21 0.09 4.25 -9.41
C ALA A 21 0.18 5.75 -9.73
N GLY A 22 0.49 6.56 -8.70
CA GLY A 22 0.81 7.97 -8.84
C GLY A 22 2.03 8.19 -9.75
N HIS A 23 2.20 9.42 -10.25
CA HIS A 23 3.21 9.75 -11.28
C HIS A 23 4.63 9.27 -10.93
N GLY A 24 5.06 9.44 -9.68
CA GLY A 24 6.39 9.01 -9.20
C GLY A 24 6.53 7.51 -8.91
N PHE A 25 5.44 6.74 -8.97
CA PHE A 25 5.40 5.32 -8.59
C PHE A 25 5.04 4.38 -9.76
N ARG A 26 4.86 4.93 -10.97
CA ARG A 26 4.53 4.14 -12.17
C ARG A 26 5.65 3.18 -12.53
N GLY A 27 5.28 1.94 -12.85
CA GLY A 27 6.23 0.88 -13.23
C GLY A 27 6.95 0.22 -12.06
N LEU A 28 6.69 0.65 -10.82
CA LEU A 28 7.27 0.04 -9.62
C LEU A 28 6.46 -1.19 -9.18
N THR A 29 7.16 -2.14 -8.57
CA THR A 29 6.56 -3.38 -8.06
C THR A 29 5.48 -3.08 -7.02
N ALA A 30 4.31 -3.68 -7.22
CA ALA A 30 3.18 -3.56 -6.31
C ALA A 30 3.26 -4.63 -5.21
N THR A 31 3.25 -4.20 -3.94
CA THR A 31 3.18 -5.07 -2.78
C THR A 31 1.82 -4.93 -2.10
N ARG A 32 1.07 -6.02 -1.95
CA ARG A 32 -0.26 -6.03 -1.33
C ARG A 32 -0.14 -6.31 0.15
N ILE A 33 -0.70 -5.46 0.99
CA ILE A 33 -0.64 -5.60 2.44
C ILE A 33 -2.03 -5.48 3.03
N GLN A 34 -2.35 -6.38 3.94
CA GLN A 34 -3.54 -6.31 4.77
C GLN A 34 -3.14 -5.99 6.20
N ILE A 35 -3.70 -4.92 6.78
CA ILE A 35 -3.48 -4.54 8.17
C ILE A 35 -4.81 -4.23 8.84
N GLY A 36 -5.16 -5.00 9.88
CA GLY A 36 -6.52 -4.98 10.43
C GLY A 36 -7.58 -5.19 9.34
N GLU A 37 -8.48 -4.22 9.19
CA GLU A 37 -9.57 -4.24 8.18
C GLU A 37 -9.19 -3.53 6.87
N MET A 38 -7.97 -2.99 6.76
CA MET A 38 -7.51 -2.23 5.59
C MET A 38 -6.66 -3.08 4.66
N HIS A 39 -6.79 -2.81 3.37
CA HIS A 39 -6.01 -3.43 2.31
C HIS A 39 -5.31 -2.32 1.53
N PHE A 40 -4.00 -2.45 1.33
CA PHE A 40 -3.17 -1.49 0.64
C PHE A 40 -2.36 -2.14 -0.46
N THR A 41 -2.26 -1.47 -1.62
CA THR A 41 -1.22 -1.70 -2.61
C THR A 41 -0.12 -0.66 -2.36
N MET A 42 1.08 -1.13 -2.02
CA MET A 42 2.22 -0.28 -1.72
C MET A 42 3.29 -0.31 -2.81
N ARG A 43 3.91 0.85 -3.06
CA ARG A 43 5.02 1.03 -4.00
C ARG A 43 6.05 1.95 -3.38
N ALA A 44 7.33 1.61 -3.53
CA ALA A 44 8.44 2.32 -2.90
C ALA A 44 9.36 2.96 -3.95
N ALA A 45 9.64 4.25 -3.79
CA ALA A 45 10.54 5.03 -4.65
C ALA A 45 11.52 5.82 -3.77
N GLY A 46 12.76 5.35 -3.64
CA GLY A 46 13.75 5.97 -2.75
C GLY A 46 13.28 5.92 -1.29
N ASP A 47 13.16 7.08 -0.63
CA ASP A 47 12.64 7.20 0.74
C ASP A 47 11.13 7.47 0.79
N GLN A 48 10.42 7.35 -0.32
CA GLN A 48 8.97 7.57 -0.38
C GLN A 48 8.20 6.26 -0.61
N VAL A 49 7.04 6.16 0.01
CA VAL A 49 6.11 5.04 -0.19
C VAL A 49 4.71 5.56 -0.48
N GLU A 50 4.14 5.09 -1.58
CA GLU A 50 2.72 5.23 -1.89
C GLU A 50 1.98 4.00 -1.37
N ALA A 51 0.86 4.22 -0.67
CA ALA A 51 -0.05 3.18 -0.21
C ALA A 51 -1.48 3.50 -0.67
N ILE A 52 -1.93 2.79 -1.71
CA ILE A 52 -3.28 2.92 -2.27
C ILE A 52 -4.20 1.94 -1.56
N ARG A 53 -5.28 2.43 -0.97
CA ARG A 53 -6.31 1.61 -0.32
C ARG A 53 -7.16 0.90 -1.36
N THR A 54 -7.19 -0.43 -1.31
CA THR A 54 -7.88 -1.28 -2.30
C THR A 54 -9.16 -1.94 -1.78
N ASN A 55 -9.48 -1.81 -0.49
CA ASN A 55 -10.77 -2.27 0.05
C ASN A 55 -11.86 -1.20 -0.05
N THR A 56 -13.12 -1.59 0.02
CA THR A 56 -14.26 -0.67 0.15
C THR A 56 -14.49 -0.31 1.61
N MET A 57 -14.80 0.96 1.90
CA MET A 57 -15.10 1.44 3.25
C MET A 57 -16.10 2.58 3.20
N ALA A 58 -17.11 2.53 4.07
CA ALA A 58 -18.05 3.62 4.24
C ALA A 58 -17.42 4.71 5.10
N ARG A 59 -17.44 5.97 4.62
CA ARG A 59 -16.97 7.16 5.35
C ARG A 59 -15.55 7.00 5.93
N PRO A 60 -14.54 6.73 5.10
CA PRO A 60 -13.17 6.60 5.58
C PRO A 60 -12.70 7.92 6.19
N ARG A 61 -12.06 7.83 7.36
CA ARG A 61 -11.47 8.99 8.03
C ARG A 61 -9.96 8.96 7.86
N MET A 62 -9.38 10.11 7.51
CA MET A 62 -7.97 10.18 7.18
C MET A 62 -7.07 9.81 8.36
N ASP A 63 -7.43 10.19 9.59
CA ASP A 63 -6.72 9.84 10.82
C ASP A 63 -6.49 8.32 10.97
N ARG A 64 -7.56 7.52 10.78
CA ARG A 64 -7.48 6.05 10.85
C ARG A 64 -6.71 5.46 9.67
N VAL A 65 -6.91 5.99 8.46
CA VAL A 65 -6.22 5.54 7.25
C VAL A 65 -4.72 5.80 7.36
N SER A 66 -4.30 7.02 7.70
CA SER A 66 -2.90 7.39 7.84
C SER A 66 -2.22 6.61 8.96
N PHE A 67 -2.91 6.38 10.09
CA PHE A 67 -2.35 5.56 11.18
C PHE A 67 -2.05 4.13 10.71
N LEU A 68 -3.03 3.44 10.12
CA LEU A 68 -2.86 2.06 9.66
C LEU A 68 -1.89 1.95 8.47
N ALA A 69 -1.95 2.88 7.52
CA ALA A 69 -1.00 2.94 6.42
C ALA A 69 0.43 3.14 6.95
N GLY A 70 0.63 4.10 7.86
CA GLY A 70 1.92 4.35 8.50
C GLY A 70 2.46 3.11 9.21
N SER A 71 1.65 2.45 10.06
CA SER A 71 2.05 1.22 10.73
C SER A 71 2.42 0.10 9.75
N ALA A 72 1.67 -0.08 8.67
CA ALA A 72 2.00 -1.09 7.65
C ALA A 72 3.30 -0.77 6.90
N ILE A 73 3.55 0.50 6.58
CA ILE A 73 4.78 0.94 5.92
C ILE A 73 5.98 0.72 6.85
N GLU A 74 5.89 1.13 8.12
CA GLU A 74 6.96 0.89 9.09
C GLU A 74 7.22 -0.61 9.28
N ALA A 75 6.17 -1.45 9.30
CA ALA A 75 6.28 -2.90 9.41
C ALA A 75 7.06 -3.53 8.25
N MET A 76 6.75 -3.12 7.03
CA MET A 76 7.31 -3.71 5.81
C MET A 76 8.71 -3.22 5.49
N THR A 77 9.00 -1.96 5.83
CA THR A 77 10.29 -1.33 5.50
C THR A 77 11.30 -1.43 6.65
N GLY A 78 10.83 -1.55 7.89
CA GLY A 78 11.67 -1.40 9.08
C GLY A 78 12.25 0.00 9.24
N CYS A 79 11.74 0.98 8.50
CA CYS A 79 12.07 2.39 8.63
C CYS A 79 10.96 3.13 9.41
N ARG A 80 11.27 4.32 9.91
CA ARG A 80 10.27 5.16 10.58
C ARG A 80 9.62 6.11 9.59
N VAL A 81 8.31 6.28 9.70
CA VAL A 81 7.58 7.28 8.92
C VAL A 81 7.90 8.66 9.49
N HIS A 82 8.50 9.51 8.67
CA HIS A 82 8.80 10.89 9.04
C HIS A 82 7.58 11.79 8.86
N LYS A 83 6.87 11.60 7.74
CA LYS A 83 5.71 12.38 7.35
C LYS A 83 4.76 11.48 6.56
N ILE A 84 3.46 11.65 6.78
CA ILE A 84 2.42 10.97 6.01
C ILE A 84 1.32 11.96 5.64
N GLY A 85 0.83 11.87 4.41
CA GLY A 85 -0.22 12.73 3.88
C GLY A 85 -0.95 12.06 2.72
N GLY A 86 -1.59 12.87 1.87
CA GLY A 86 -2.42 12.40 0.77
C GLY A 86 -3.91 12.48 1.13
N ASP A 87 -4.68 11.49 0.69
CA ASP A 87 -6.11 11.41 0.90
C ASP A 87 -6.53 10.02 1.44
N VAL A 88 -7.83 9.84 1.66
CA VAL A 88 -8.39 8.61 2.25
C VAL A 88 -8.30 7.36 1.36
N ALA A 89 -7.97 7.54 0.08
CA ALA A 89 -7.71 6.46 -0.87
C ALA A 89 -6.21 6.26 -1.11
N VAL A 90 -5.40 7.31 -1.08
CA VAL A 90 -3.97 7.26 -1.33
C VAL A 90 -3.20 7.94 -0.20
N ALA A 91 -2.45 7.15 0.56
CA ALA A 91 -1.51 7.66 1.54
C ALA A 91 -0.09 7.74 0.94
N LEU A 92 0.57 8.87 1.13
CA LEU A 92 1.96 9.10 0.73
C LEU A 92 2.80 9.29 1.98
N ALA A 93 3.83 8.49 2.14
CA ALA A 93 4.74 8.55 3.28
C ALA A 93 6.17 8.88 2.84
N GLU A 94 6.82 9.75 3.60
CA GLU A 94 8.26 9.96 3.57
C GLU A 94 8.88 9.22 4.75
N LEU A 95 9.95 8.46 4.48
CA LEU A 95 10.60 7.60 5.45
C LEU A 95 11.94 8.17 5.90
N LYS A 96 12.28 7.88 7.15
CA LYS A 96 13.62 8.09 7.70
C LYS A 96 14.23 6.73 7.99
N CYS A 97 15.00 6.24 7.02
CA CYS A 97 15.71 4.98 7.12
C CYS A 97 17.10 5.18 7.76
N PRO A 98 17.59 4.22 8.58
CA PRO A 98 18.99 4.16 8.93
C PRO A 98 19.86 4.01 7.67
N ARG A 99 21.10 4.52 7.70
CA ARG A 99 22.02 4.43 6.56
C ARG A 99 22.15 2.98 6.06
N GLY A 100 22.04 2.79 4.74
CA GLY A 100 22.22 1.50 4.09
C GLY A 100 20.98 0.60 4.07
N ARG A 101 19.84 1.06 4.61
CA ARG A 101 18.56 0.34 4.45
C ARG A 101 17.92 0.76 3.13
N ASP A 102 17.76 -0.21 2.23
CA ASP A 102 17.01 -0.06 0.99
C ASP A 102 15.61 -0.66 1.17
N LEU A 103 14.60 -0.11 0.49
CA LEU A 103 13.21 -0.55 0.54
C LEU A 103 12.97 -1.83 -0.26
N SER A 104 13.99 -2.69 -0.36
CA SER A 104 14.03 -3.87 -1.21
C SER A 104 12.90 -4.85 -0.88
N ALA A 105 12.41 -4.89 0.37
CA ALA A 105 11.25 -5.70 0.76
C ALA A 105 9.96 -5.32 0.01
N LEU A 106 9.73 -4.03 -0.26
CA LEU A 106 8.62 -3.56 -1.10
C LEU A 106 8.90 -3.73 -2.59
N ALA A 107 10.17 -3.75 -3.00
CA ALA A 107 10.57 -3.98 -4.38
C ALA A 107 10.37 -5.43 -4.85
N LEU A 108 10.38 -6.40 -3.92
CA LEU A 108 10.17 -7.82 -4.20
C LEU A 108 8.70 -8.18 -4.52
N GLY A 109 7.75 -7.32 -4.16
CA GLY A 109 6.34 -7.61 -4.34
C GLY A 109 5.82 -8.74 -3.43
N GLY A 110 4.54 -9.06 -3.60
CA GLY A 110 3.86 -10.14 -2.88
C GLY A 110 2.69 -9.67 -2.05
N THR A 111 2.09 -10.60 -1.30
CA THR A 111 0.94 -10.39 -0.44
C THR A 111 1.33 -10.64 1.01
N TYR A 112 1.04 -9.69 1.87
CA TYR A 112 1.40 -9.71 3.28
C TYR A 112 0.20 -9.44 4.16
N ARG A 113 0.18 -10.05 5.35
CA ARG A 113 -0.76 -9.74 6.42
C ARG A 113 0.01 -9.28 7.64
N CYS A 114 -0.32 -8.08 8.12
CA CYS A 114 0.35 -7.44 9.23
C CYS A 114 -0.62 -7.21 10.39
N LEU A 115 -0.12 -7.30 11.62
CA LEU A 115 -0.87 -6.90 12.81
C LEU A 115 -0.65 -5.39 13.08
N PRO A 116 -1.71 -4.64 13.46
CA PRO A 116 -1.56 -3.25 13.87
C PRO A 116 -0.71 -3.17 15.14
N GLN A 117 0.13 -2.14 15.24
CA GLN A 117 0.87 -1.90 16.47
C GLN A 117 -0.11 -1.53 17.59
N GLY A 118 -0.16 -2.33 18.66
CA GLY A 118 -0.73 -1.91 19.93
C GLY A 118 0.15 -0.84 20.58
N GLU A 119 -0.43 0.00 21.44
CA GLU A 119 0.14 1.19 22.10
C GLU A 119 1.48 1.02 22.86
N GLN A 120 2.15 -0.12 22.80
CA GLN A 120 3.43 -0.37 23.47
C GLN A 120 4.45 -1.00 22.51
N GLY A 121 4.93 -0.22 21.54
CA GLY A 121 6.32 -0.26 21.07
C GLY A 121 6.91 -1.57 20.55
N SER A 122 6.11 -2.58 20.20
CA SER A 122 6.60 -3.86 19.66
C SER A 122 6.36 -3.93 18.16
N SER A 123 7.41 -4.29 17.44
CA SER A 123 7.49 -4.39 15.98
C SER A 123 6.25 -5.07 15.39
N SER A 124 5.58 -4.41 14.47
CA SER A 124 4.51 -4.98 13.66
C SER A 124 5.03 -6.20 12.88
N LEU A 125 4.50 -7.39 13.18
CA LEU A 125 4.83 -8.63 12.49
C LEU A 125 4.01 -8.71 11.19
N CYS A 126 4.68 -8.81 10.04
CA CYS A 126 4.07 -9.08 8.75
C CYS A 126 4.42 -10.50 8.29
N LEU A 127 3.41 -11.28 7.95
CA LEU A 127 3.55 -12.63 7.40
C LEU A 127 3.25 -12.59 5.89
N LYS A 128 4.13 -13.21 5.09
CA LYS A 128 3.89 -13.39 3.65
C LYS A 128 2.85 -14.49 3.43
N LEU A 129 1.95 -14.29 2.47
CA LEU A 129 0.82 -15.18 2.19
C LEU A 129 0.95 -15.96 0.87
N ASP A 130 2.01 -15.71 0.10
CA ASP A 130 2.25 -16.34 -1.21
C ASP A 130 3.18 -17.57 -1.10
#